data_AF-A0A8J5LTG4-F1
#
_entry.id   AF-A0A8J5LTG4-F1
#
_cell.length_a   1.000
_cell.length_b   1.000
_cell.length_c   1.000
_cell.angle_alpha   90.00
_cell.angle_beta   90.00
_cell.angle_gamma   90.00
#
_symmetry.space_group_name_H-M   'P 1'
#
loop_
_entity.id
_entity.type
_entity.pdbx_description
1 polymer ?
#
loop_
_entity_poly.entity_id
_entity_poly.type
_entity_poly.pdbx_seq_one_letter_code
_entity_poly.pdbx_strand_id
1 'polypeptide(L)'
;MEACTTEARTYEEDQDLILHTFSRDQQVVDFKKVDAHVHQFKGSSVSIGAQRVKNVCMAFRNYCEEMGHEGCLTCLQQLKQEYFLVKNKLETLFKLEQQIVAAGGSIPMMW
;
A
#
# COMPACT_ATOMS: atom_id res chain seq x y z
N MET A 1 -6.02 19.80 0.23
CA MET A 1 -4.92 19.20 1.03
C MET A 1 -5.45 18.11 1.95
N GLU A 2 -6.48 18.36 2.78
CA GLU A 2 -7.02 17.37 3.73
C GLU A 2 -7.48 16.03 3.11
N ALA A 3 -8.08 16.02 1.92
CA ALA A 3 -8.50 14.78 1.26
C ALA A 3 -7.32 13.87 0.88
N CYS A 4 -6.28 14.42 0.22
CA CYS A 4 -5.06 13.69 -0.15
C CYS A 4 -4.30 13.18 1.09
N THR A 5 -4.25 13.98 2.16
CA THR A 5 -3.65 13.57 3.44
C THR A 5 -4.46 12.49 4.15
N THR A 6 -5.79 12.51 4.03
CA THR A 6 -6.68 11.51 4.63
C THR A 6 -6.58 10.18 3.89
N GLU A 7 -6.60 10.18 2.56
CA GLU A 7 -6.43 8.98 1.75
C GLU A 7 -5.04 8.36 1.91
N ALA A 8 -3.99 9.18 2.01
CA ALA A 8 -2.64 8.72 2.33
C ALA A 8 -2.55 8.14 3.76
N ARG A 9 -3.27 8.71 4.73
CA ARG A 9 -3.35 8.17 6.10
C ARG A 9 -4.07 6.82 6.15
N THR A 10 -5.20 6.68 5.45
CA THR A 10 -5.89 5.39 5.31
C THR A 10 -4.99 4.34 4.64
N TYR A 11 -4.20 4.74 3.63
CA TYR A 11 -3.23 3.87 2.98
C TYR A 11 -2.09 3.46 3.93
N GLU A 12 -1.66 4.34 4.84
CA GLU A 12 -0.69 4.00 5.91
C GLU A 12 -1.30 3.10 7.00
N GLU A 13 -2.57 3.27 7.36
CA GLU A 13 -3.28 2.42 8.32
C GLU A 13 -3.47 0.98 7.80
N ASP A 14 -3.66 0.81 6.48
CA ASP A 14 -3.67 -0.50 5.82
C ASP A 14 -2.31 -1.25 5.92
N GLN A 15 -1.23 -0.61 6.40
CA GLN A 15 0.09 -1.23 6.58
C GLN A 15 0.14 -2.28 7.70
N ASP A 16 -0.50 -2.02 8.83
CA ASP A 16 -0.48 -2.93 9.98
C ASP A 16 -1.16 -4.25 9.64
N LEU A 17 -2.09 -4.21 8.67
CA LEU A 17 -2.77 -5.35 8.09
C LEU A 17 -1.82 -6.27 7.29
N ILE A 18 -0.93 -5.68 6.49
CA ILE A 18 0.11 -6.39 5.72
C ILE A 18 1.15 -6.95 6.69
N LEU A 19 1.58 -6.20 7.71
CA LEU A 19 2.57 -6.70 8.66
C LEU A 19 2.02 -7.82 9.56
N HIS A 20 0.77 -7.72 10.01
CA HIS A 20 0.14 -8.67 10.93
C HIS A 20 -0.29 -9.97 10.23
N THR A 21 -0.86 -9.90 9.03
CA THR A 21 -1.28 -11.10 8.29
C THR A 21 -0.08 -11.92 7.76
N PHE A 22 1.11 -11.29 7.66
CA PHE A 22 2.30 -11.86 7.02
C PHE A 22 3.53 -11.95 7.94
N SER A 23 3.34 -11.84 9.25
CA SER A 23 4.41 -12.14 10.20
C SER A 23 4.80 -13.62 10.09
N ARG A 24 6.11 -13.86 9.94
CA ARG A 24 6.76 -15.14 9.60
C ARG A 24 6.47 -16.31 10.58
N ASP A 25 5.73 -16.03 11.65
CA ASP A 25 5.39 -16.95 12.73
C ASP A 25 3.98 -17.57 12.58
N GLN A 26 3.16 -17.11 11.62
CA GLN A 26 1.90 -17.79 11.29
C GLN A 26 2.15 -19.01 10.40
N GLN A 27 2.24 -20.17 11.04
CA GLN A 27 2.37 -21.48 10.40
C GLN A 27 1.14 -21.87 9.53
N VAL A 28 0.06 -21.08 9.59
CA VAL A 28 -1.17 -21.25 8.81
C VAL A 28 -1.64 -19.88 8.32
N VAL A 29 -1.50 -19.61 7.02
CA VAL A 29 -2.02 -18.40 6.38
C VAL A 29 -3.50 -18.62 6.03
N ASP A 30 -4.39 -17.82 6.61
CA ASP A 30 -5.82 -17.81 6.25
C ASP A 30 -6.01 -17.00 4.95
N PHE A 31 -5.97 -17.70 3.81
CA PHE A 31 -6.08 -17.08 2.49
C PHE A 31 -7.38 -16.29 2.27
N LYS A 32 -8.46 -16.61 3.00
CA LYS A 32 -9.71 -15.83 2.88
C LYS A 32 -9.57 -14.45 3.51
N LYS A 33 -8.88 -14.34 4.65
CA LYS A 33 -8.57 -13.04 5.27
C LYS A 33 -7.61 -12.24 4.41
N VAL A 34 -6.58 -12.91 3.89
CA VAL A 34 -5.62 -12.31 2.96
C VAL A 34 -6.33 -11.71 1.73
N ASP A 35 -7.21 -12.46 1.08
CA ASP A 35 -7.94 -12.00 -0.12
C ASP A 35 -8.81 -10.77 0.18
N ALA A 36 -9.54 -10.79 1.30
CA ALA A 36 -10.33 -9.64 1.74
C ALA A 36 -9.47 -8.38 1.96
N HIS A 37 -8.30 -8.54 2.59
CA HIS A 37 -7.36 -7.45 2.83
C HIS A 37 -6.74 -6.91 1.53
N VAL A 38 -6.33 -7.81 0.62
CA VAL A 38 -5.82 -7.42 -0.70
C VAL A 38 -6.88 -6.65 -1.49
N HIS A 39 -8.16 -7.03 -1.37
CA HIS A 39 -9.27 -6.33 -2.01
C HIS A 39 -9.44 -4.90 -1.47
N GLN A 40 -9.43 -4.72 -0.14
CA GLN A 40 -9.50 -3.41 0.50
C GLN A 40 -8.30 -2.54 0.08
N PHE A 41 -7.10 -3.11 0.16
CA PHE A 41 -5.86 -2.43 -0.16
C PHE A 41 -5.74 -2.04 -1.65
N LYS A 42 -6.35 -2.82 -2.55
CA LYS A 42 -6.54 -2.42 -3.95
C LYS A 42 -7.36 -1.14 -4.05
N GLY A 43 -8.43 -1.02 -3.26
CA GLY A 43 -9.30 0.16 -3.23
C GLY A 43 -8.56 1.41 -2.80
N SER A 44 -7.85 1.35 -1.66
CA SER A 44 -7.03 2.47 -1.15
C SER A 44 -5.87 2.83 -2.09
N SER A 45 -5.27 1.84 -2.75
CA SER A 45 -4.23 2.10 -3.76
C SER A 45 -4.76 2.90 -4.96
N VAL A 46 -6.02 2.69 -5.35
CA VAL A 46 -6.63 3.42 -6.46
C VAL A 46 -6.90 4.89 -6.10
N SER A 47 -7.34 5.17 -4.87
CA SER A 47 -7.66 6.55 -4.45
C SER A 47 -6.43 7.46 -4.46
N ILE A 48 -5.26 6.94 -4.06
CA ILE A 48 -4.00 7.72 -4.06
C ILE A 48 -3.18 7.58 -5.36
N GLY A 49 -3.70 6.91 -6.38
CA GLY A 49 -2.98 6.71 -7.65
C GLY A 49 -1.78 5.74 -7.58
N ALA A 50 -1.71 4.85 -6.59
CA ALA A 50 -0.67 3.84 -6.42
C ALA A 50 -0.85 2.64 -7.39
N GLN A 51 -0.71 2.91 -8.69
CA GLN A 51 -1.02 1.94 -9.75
C GLN A 51 -0.23 0.62 -9.66
N ARG A 52 1.05 0.66 -9.25
CA ARG A 52 1.87 -0.55 -9.12
C ARG A 52 1.35 -1.47 -8.02
N VAL A 53 0.96 -0.89 -6.89
CA VAL A 53 0.38 -1.63 -5.75
C VAL A 53 -0.95 -2.26 -6.15
N LYS A 54 -1.83 -1.48 -6.81
CA LYS A 54 -3.07 -2.00 -7.42
C LYS A 54 -2.80 -3.20 -8.33
N ASN A 55 -1.81 -3.12 -9.20
CA ASN A 55 -1.48 -4.21 -10.14
C ASN A 55 -1.05 -5.49 -9.42
N VAL A 56 -0.22 -5.37 -8.38
CA VAL A 56 0.16 -6.52 -7.55
C VAL A 56 -1.06 -7.11 -6.84
N CYS A 57 -1.95 -6.28 -6.28
CA CYS A 57 -3.21 -6.75 -5.69
C CYS A 57 -4.10 -7.51 -6.68
N MET A 58 -4.16 -7.06 -7.95
CA MET A 58 -4.94 -7.76 -8.99
C MET A 58 -4.34 -9.12 -9.35
N ALA A 59 -3.02 -9.23 -9.37
CA ALA A 59 -2.32 -10.49 -9.69
C ALA A 59 -2.33 -11.49 -8.52
N PHE A 60 -2.55 -11.01 -7.29
CA PHE A 60 -2.49 -11.82 -6.07
C PHE A 60 -3.33 -13.09 -6.11
N ARG A 61 -4.59 -12.96 -6.54
CA ARG A 61 -5.52 -14.09 -6.59
C ARG A 61 -5.05 -15.19 -7.55
N ASN A 62 -4.56 -14.81 -8.72
CA ASN A 62 -4.04 -15.75 -9.72
C ASN A 62 -2.82 -16.49 -9.18
N TYR A 63 -1.90 -15.80 -8.51
CA TYR A 63 -0.71 -16.43 -7.93
C TYR A 63 -1.04 -17.44 -6.83
N CYS A 64 -2.05 -17.16 -6.01
CA CYS A 64 -2.50 -18.09 -4.98
C CYS A 64 -3.22 -19.32 -5.55
N GLU A 65 -3.97 -19.16 -6.63
CA GLU A 65 -4.63 -20.27 -7.33
C GLU A 65 -3.64 -21.14 -8.13
N GLU A 66 -2.60 -20.55 -8.74
CA GLU A 66 -1.64 -21.27 -9.61
C GLU A 66 -0.41 -21.85 -8.88
N MET A 67 0.18 -21.10 -7.94
CA MET A 67 1.47 -21.44 -7.32
C MET A 67 1.35 -21.74 -5.81
N GLY A 68 0.11 -21.83 -5.30
CA GLY A 68 -0.17 -22.18 -3.91
C GLY A 68 0.54 -21.26 -2.91
N HIS A 69 0.99 -21.84 -1.80
CA HIS A 69 1.61 -21.08 -0.70
C HIS A 69 2.86 -20.29 -1.12
N GLU A 70 3.71 -20.86 -1.99
CA GLU A 70 4.93 -20.20 -2.48
C GLU A 70 4.61 -19.01 -3.40
N GLY A 71 3.59 -19.16 -4.25
CA GLY A 71 3.07 -18.08 -5.09
C GLY A 71 2.55 -16.91 -4.28
N CYS A 72 1.76 -17.20 -3.25
CA CYS A 72 1.28 -16.18 -2.34
C CYS A 72 2.45 -15.48 -1.64
N LEU A 73 3.44 -16.20 -1.09
CA LEU A 73 4.61 -15.58 -0.44
C LEU A 73 5.39 -14.64 -1.39
N THR A 74 5.58 -15.05 -2.64
CA THR A 74 6.25 -14.23 -3.65
C THR A 74 5.45 -12.97 -3.97
N CYS A 75 4.14 -13.09 -4.17
CA CYS A 75 3.27 -11.95 -4.43
C CYS A 75 3.23 -10.99 -3.23
N LEU A 76 3.25 -11.52 -2.01
CA LEU A 76 3.31 -10.73 -0.78
C LEU A 76 4.60 -9.93 -0.65
N GLN A 77 5.74 -10.52 -0.98
CA GLN A 77 7.01 -9.81 -1.01
C GLN A 77 6.98 -8.64 -2.00
N GLN A 78 6.42 -8.86 -3.20
CA GLN A 78 6.25 -7.80 -4.18
C GLN A 78 5.30 -6.70 -3.68
N LEU A 79 4.17 -7.08 -3.08
CA LEU A 79 3.19 -6.13 -2.55
C LEU A 79 3.82 -5.23 -1.49
N LYS A 80 4.60 -5.82 -0.58
CA LYS A 80 5.36 -5.09 0.44
C LYS A 80 6.36 -4.12 -0.18
N GLN A 81 7.13 -4.55 -1.19
CA GLN A 81 8.11 -3.69 -1.87
C GLN A 81 7.45 -2.48 -2.54
N GLU A 82 6.36 -2.70 -3.29
CA GLU A 82 5.63 -1.63 -3.96
C GLU A 82 5.00 -0.65 -2.97
N TYR A 83 4.42 -1.17 -1.88
CA TYR A 83 3.87 -0.34 -0.81
C TYR A 83 4.93 0.59 -0.22
N PHE A 84 6.09 0.05 0.18
CA PHE A 84 7.16 0.86 0.77
C PHE A 84 7.70 1.91 -0.20
N LEU A 85 7.73 1.62 -1.49
CA LEU A 85 8.15 2.60 -2.49
C LEU A 85 7.19 3.79 -2.57
N VAL A 86 5.88 3.53 -2.53
CA VAL A 86 4.86 4.59 -2.52
C VAL A 86 4.94 5.38 -1.21
N LYS A 87 5.01 4.68 -0.07
CA LYS A 87 5.14 5.30 1.26
C LYS A 87 6.32 6.27 1.34
N ASN A 88 7.53 5.81 0.99
CA ASN A 88 8.73 6.64 1.06
C ASN A 88 8.62 7.88 0.16
N LYS A 89 7.94 7.77 -0.98
CA LYS A 89 7.70 8.91 -1.88
C LYS A 89 6.70 9.90 -1.27
N LEU A 90 5.61 9.42 -0.67
CA LEU A 90 4.64 10.27 0.02
C LEU A 90 5.27 10.98 1.22
N GLU A 91 6.04 10.27 2.05
CA GLU A 91 6.77 10.86 3.17
C GLU A 91 7.75 11.96 2.70
N THR A 92 8.46 11.71 1.60
CA THR A 92 9.36 12.71 1.00
C THR A 92 8.59 13.91 0.50
N LEU A 93 7.46 13.70 -0.17
CA LEU A 93 6.59 14.76 -0.68
C LEU A 93 6.08 15.63 0.47
N PHE A 94 5.50 15.03 1.52
CA PHE A 94 4.98 15.77 2.68
C PHE A 94 6.08 16.55 3.41
N LYS A 95 7.29 15.98 3.52
CA LYS A 95 8.43 16.68 4.10
C LYS A 95 8.82 17.91 3.27
N LEU A 96 8.81 17.81 1.95
CA LEU A 96 9.07 18.96 1.06
C LEU A 96 7.98 20.01 1.18
N GLU A 97 6.71 19.61 1.23
CA GLU A 97 5.59 20.53 1.43
C GLU A 97 5.73 21.33 2.74
N GLN A 98 6.05 20.64 3.84
CA GLN A 98 6.30 21.27 5.13
C GLN A 98 7.46 22.27 5.06
N GLN A 99 8.54 21.95 4.35
CA GLN A 99 9.68 22.85 4.17
C GLN A 99 9.31 24.11 3.37
N ILE A 100 8.53 23.96 2.29
CA ILE A 100 8.05 25.09 1.48
C ILE A 100 7.22 26.04 2.33
N VAL A 101 6.26 25.50 3.09
CA VAL A 101 5.40 26.30 3.97
C VAL A 101 6.22 26.97 5.07
N ALA A 102 7.15 26.25 5.70
CA ALA A 102 8.03 26.80 6.74
C ALA A 102 8.93 27.94 6.22
N ALA A 103 9.30 27.91 4.95
CA ALA A 103 10.05 28.96 4.28
C ALA A 103 9.16 30.15 3.81
N GLY A 104 7.86 30.13 4.09
CA GLY A 104 6.91 31.16 3.67
C GLY A 104 6.40 31.03 2.23
N GLY A 105 6.66 29.90 1.57
CA GLY A 105 6.14 29.58 0.24
C GLY A 105 4.73 28.98 0.27
N SER A 106 4.14 28.80 -0.91
CA SER A 106 2.84 28.16 -1.10
C SER A 106 2.96 26.88 -1.91
N ILE A 107 2.25 25.82 -1.51
CA ILE A 107 2.17 24.57 -2.29
C ILE A 107 1.37 24.83 -3.57
N PRO A 108 1.90 24.52 -4.77
CA PRO A 108 1.14 24.58 -6.00
C PRO A 108 -0.02 23.57 -5.95
N MET A 109 -1.25 24.01 -6.20
CA MET A 109 -2.38 23.09 -6.38
C MET A 109 -2.18 22.29 -7.66
N MET A 110 -2.12 20.96 -7.55
CA MET A 110 -2.27 20.07 -8.70
C MET A 110 -3.76 19.94 -9.01
N TRP A 111 -4.14 20.29 -10.24
CA TRP A 111 -5.51 20.28 -10.75
C TRP A 111 -5.94 18.88 -11.19
#